data_AF-K0C7T7-F1
#
_entry.id   AF-K0C7T7-F1
#
_cell.length_a   1.000
_cell.length_b   1.000
_cell.length_c   1.000
_cell.angle_alpha   90.00
_cell.angle_beta   90.00
_cell.angle_gamma   90.00
#
_symmetry.space_group_name_H-M   'P 1'
#
loop_
_entity.id
_entity.type
_entity.pdbx_description
1 polymer ?
#
loop_
_entity_poly.entity_id
_entity_poly.type
_entity_poly.pdbx_seq_one_letter_code
_entity_poly.pdbx_strand_id
1 'polypeptide(L)'
;MRRMMLSFLWLPFLAVLSAGCSEKTIEEQRQELEEKKAEYQSRIEALSDQDVKEQLAQLANIMFWIREGDLERQVPPEEVQYHTSPYSILEDYQNTKDMAEQLAAGVLLTNDVRYRPQEAELTLPFAYPFDLKVNWEQVVLADGTELPVVEQDPFTDQSDLIPAALWSASYRRFTTQVQKHVNLPIGQVPPPPPPIARARGEMTLTVPETLPEARFSASDVGDHRQVSGWRITLEEVDGHRVRLLFNVPEDVAIADAQDMLDQAEVEASDSTGRFLSRSNTGKGPVGDNDQIIDMLDQLIDAAQSGELKDEEAMEQRMQAQQKAMLDDADRQLYVEVAFRGTVDQVRVFLPGFAGEETLSVPLDLRPVQFSVPDNQTEPQSFGVRARVYDHTASDWELDQPLEADPSLLDELIQVEFRKGVKPGVSDPIADKLYFHFPEQMSNRLVSDFDRFDHVEELVFLDKDGEPVYKFDPEDREGPVRFTVNRIEYHPDRFERPPVRARGKLDVLLLPDIEVRWVAFGDLPEGYEMQGKQVLFGPAAADNHIPDLVLARDARGRYLKKIAEVRHSFDQGWPRRAYHFYDEPVGFLFIEKGPGSHASYSFDIPLQD
;
A
#
# COMPACT_ATOMS: atom_id res chain seq x y z
N MET A 1 22.91 19.63 80.09
CA MET A 1 22.27 18.46 80.74
C MET A 1 22.33 17.29 79.77
N ARG A 2 22.80 16.12 80.24
CA ARG A 2 22.66 14.71 79.79
C ARG A 2 21.90 14.44 78.46
N ARG A 3 22.23 13.47 77.59
CA ARG A 3 23.21 12.35 77.45
C ARG A 3 22.97 11.76 76.02
N MET A 4 24.01 11.38 75.27
CA MET A 4 24.35 9.99 74.80
C MET A 4 23.19 9.18 74.16
N MET A 5 23.32 8.55 72.99
CA MET A 5 24.28 7.49 72.62
C MET A 5 24.42 7.25 71.09
N LEU A 6 25.64 6.82 70.72
CA LEU A 6 26.16 5.84 69.71
C LEU A 6 25.59 5.78 68.28
N SER A 7 26.38 5.94 67.20
CA SER A 7 27.54 5.14 66.66
C SER A 7 27.11 3.96 65.78
N PHE A 8 27.69 3.83 64.57
CA PHE A 8 28.21 2.64 63.86
C PHE A 8 28.24 2.96 62.33
N LEU A 9 29.42 3.28 61.79
CA LEU A 9 30.34 2.38 61.04
C LEU A 9 29.89 2.15 59.59
N TRP A 10 30.63 2.79 58.68
CA TRP A 10 30.72 2.51 57.26
C TRP A 10 31.09 1.05 57.00
N LEU A 11 30.36 0.42 56.07
CA LEU A 11 30.73 -0.86 55.43
C LEU A 11 30.50 -0.68 53.92
N PRO A 12 31.48 -1.00 53.06
CA PRO A 12 31.31 -0.95 51.62
C PRO A 12 30.59 -2.24 51.17
N PHE A 13 29.52 -2.08 50.38
CA PHE A 13 28.92 -3.20 49.67
C PHE A 13 29.80 -3.54 48.47
N LEU A 14 30.32 -4.77 48.45
CA LEU A 14 30.76 -5.44 47.23
C LEU A 14 29.58 -5.43 46.25
N ALA A 15 29.73 -4.70 45.15
CA ALA A 15 28.94 -4.95 43.95
C ALA A 15 29.47 -6.24 43.33
N VAL A 16 28.66 -7.29 43.39
CA VAL A 16 28.86 -8.50 42.59
C VAL A 16 28.63 -8.10 41.13
N LEU A 17 29.69 -8.12 40.35
CA LEU A 17 29.63 -8.11 38.89
C LEU A 17 28.99 -9.43 38.44
N SER A 18 27.67 -9.45 38.26
CA SER A 18 27.07 -10.35 37.29
C SER A 18 27.40 -9.77 35.90
N ALA A 19 28.41 -10.35 35.26
CA ALA A 19 28.54 -10.26 33.81
C ALA A 19 27.33 -10.98 33.21
N GLY A 20 26.23 -10.24 33.04
CA GLY A 20 25.16 -10.66 32.14
C GLY A 20 25.73 -10.68 30.73
N CYS A 21 25.44 -11.73 29.97
CA CYS A 21 25.63 -11.73 28.54
C CYS A 21 25.05 -10.42 27.99
N SER A 22 25.86 -9.61 27.31
CA SER A 22 25.31 -8.52 26.52
C SER A 22 24.35 -9.15 25.52
N GLU A 23 23.11 -8.69 25.48
CA GLU A 23 22.17 -9.07 24.42
C GLU A 23 22.85 -8.77 23.07
N LYS A 24 22.83 -9.76 22.17
CA LYS A 24 23.37 -9.60 20.82
C LYS A 24 22.61 -8.47 20.13
N THR A 25 23.34 -7.61 19.45
CA THR A 25 22.74 -6.56 18.61
C THR A 25 21.95 -7.19 17.45
N ILE A 26 20.98 -6.45 16.88
CA ILE A 26 20.22 -6.94 15.71
C ILE A 26 21.13 -7.28 14.53
N GLU A 27 22.22 -6.53 14.34
CA GLU A 27 23.19 -6.81 13.28
C GLU A 27 23.93 -8.13 13.50
N GLU A 28 24.35 -8.40 14.73
CA GLU A 28 24.96 -9.69 15.09
C GLU A 28 23.96 -10.85 14.89
N GLN A 29 22.69 -10.64 15.21
CA GLN A 29 21.62 -11.64 14.99
C GLN A 29 21.36 -11.88 13.50
N ARG A 30 21.35 -10.84 12.67
CA ARG A 30 21.24 -10.97 11.20
C ARG A 30 22.41 -11.75 10.61
N GLN A 31 23.64 -11.43 11.04
CA GLN A 31 24.82 -12.12 10.57
C GLN A 31 24.77 -13.61 10.93
N GLU A 32 24.40 -13.94 12.17
CA GLU A 32 24.24 -15.34 12.60
C GLU A 32 23.15 -16.07 11.81
N LEU A 33 22.04 -15.40 11.50
CA LEU A 33 20.96 -15.96 10.68
C LEU A 33 21.43 -16.29 9.25
N GLU A 34 22.22 -15.41 8.64
CA GLU A 34 22.84 -15.64 7.32
C GLU A 34 23.83 -16.80 7.34
N GLU A 35 24.68 -16.89 8.37
CA GLU A 35 25.60 -18.02 8.55
C GLU A 35 24.82 -19.35 8.68
N LYS A 36 23.73 -19.35 9.47
CA LYS A 36 22.85 -20.51 9.63
C LYS A 36 22.14 -20.86 8.32
N LYS A 37 21.65 -19.88 7.56
CA LYS A 37 21.03 -20.09 6.25
C LYS A 37 21.98 -20.77 5.27
N ALA A 38 23.23 -20.34 5.21
CA ALA A 38 24.26 -20.96 4.38
C ALA A 38 24.55 -22.42 4.79
N GLU A 39 24.55 -22.72 6.09
CA GLU A 39 24.69 -24.09 6.60
C GLU A 39 23.56 -25.00 6.11
N TYR A 40 22.31 -24.56 6.21
CA TYR A 40 21.14 -25.34 5.79
C TYR A 40 21.13 -25.55 4.28
N GLN A 41 21.47 -24.52 3.51
CA GLN A 41 21.64 -24.65 2.06
C GLN A 41 22.66 -25.73 1.72
N SER A 42 23.82 -25.74 2.40
CA SER A 42 24.84 -26.78 2.18
C SER A 42 24.34 -28.19 2.55
N ARG A 43 23.62 -28.33 3.68
CA ARG A 43 23.04 -29.62 4.12
C ARG A 43 22.01 -30.15 3.14
N ILE A 44 21.13 -29.28 2.62
CA ILE A 44 20.11 -29.61 1.62
C ILE A 44 20.78 -29.95 0.28
N GLU A 45 21.81 -29.22 -0.11
CA GLU A 45 22.54 -29.48 -1.36
C GLU A 45 23.20 -30.85 -1.43
N ALA A 46 23.61 -31.38 -0.27
CA ALA A 46 24.23 -32.69 -0.13
C ALA A 46 23.24 -33.88 -0.20
N LEU A 47 21.93 -33.62 -0.20
CA LEU A 47 20.91 -34.66 -0.36
C LEU A 47 20.97 -35.30 -1.74
N SER A 48 20.69 -36.60 -1.79
CA SER A 48 20.77 -37.39 -3.04
C SER A 48 19.48 -37.36 -3.86
N ASP A 49 18.34 -37.13 -3.22
CA ASP A 49 17.02 -37.06 -3.87
C ASP A 49 16.74 -35.62 -4.31
N GLN A 50 16.49 -35.42 -5.61
CA GLN A 50 16.34 -34.10 -6.21
C GLN A 50 15.00 -33.43 -5.82
N ASP A 51 13.92 -34.21 -5.72
CA ASP A 51 12.59 -33.68 -5.42
C ASP A 51 12.53 -33.24 -3.95
N VAL A 52 13.03 -34.08 -3.04
CA VAL A 52 13.14 -33.74 -1.61
C VAL A 52 14.05 -32.53 -1.39
N LYS A 53 15.15 -32.44 -2.16
CA LYS A 53 16.07 -31.30 -2.11
C LYS A 53 15.40 -29.99 -2.51
N GLU A 54 14.65 -29.97 -3.62
CA GLU A 54 13.98 -28.77 -4.10
C GLU A 54 12.93 -28.27 -3.11
N GLN A 55 12.15 -29.18 -2.51
CA GLN A 55 11.13 -28.82 -1.53
C GLN A 55 11.72 -28.33 -0.22
N LEU A 56 12.74 -29.00 0.32
CA LEU A 56 13.42 -28.53 1.52
C LEU A 56 14.09 -27.18 1.30
N ALA A 57 14.60 -26.90 0.09
CA ALA A 57 15.14 -25.58 -0.25
C ALA A 57 14.06 -24.50 -0.26
N GLN A 58 12.88 -24.77 -0.84
CA GLN A 58 11.74 -23.85 -0.80
C GLN A 58 11.27 -23.59 0.64
N LEU A 59 11.10 -24.66 1.42
CA LEU A 59 10.70 -24.58 2.81
C LEU A 59 11.72 -23.78 3.65
N ALA A 60 13.01 -24.09 3.50
CA ALA A 60 14.08 -23.37 4.19
C ALA A 60 14.02 -21.87 3.87
N ASN A 61 13.85 -21.50 2.59
CA ASN A 61 13.74 -20.10 2.20
C ASN A 61 12.56 -19.40 2.89
N ILE A 62 11.39 -20.05 2.98
CA ILE A 62 10.22 -19.50 3.68
C ILE A 62 10.51 -19.33 5.18
N MET A 63 11.09 -20.35 5.82
CA MET A 63 11.36 -20.30 7.26
C MET A 63 12.41 -19.25 7.63
N PHE A 64 13.48 -19.11 6.84
CA PHE A 64 14.47 -18.06 7.04
C PHE A 64 13.90 -16.67 6.73
N TRP A 65 13.02 -16.53 5.74
CA TRP A 65 12.30 -15.28 5.48
C TRP A 65 11.42 -14.86 6.67
N ILE A 66 10.75 -15.81 7.33
CA ILE A 66 9.99 -15.54 8.57
C ILE A 66 10.92 -15.03 9.68
N ARG A 67 12.10 -15.66 9.89
CA ARG A 67 13.09 -15.21 10.89
C ARG A 67 13.66 -13.83 10.58
N GLU A 68 13.98 -13.56 9.32
CA GLU A 68 14.39 -12.23 8.86
C GLU A 68 13.30 -11.20 9.18
N GLY A 69 12.03 -11.54 8.94
CA GLY A 69 10.88 -10.72 9.31
C GLY A 69 10.78 -10.44 10.82
N ASP A 70 11.09 -11.40 11.69
CA ASP A 70 11.13 -11.18 13.15
C ASP A 70 12.18 -10.13 13.54
N LEU A 71 13.36 -10.20 12.94
CA LEU A 71 14.44 -9.25 13.19
C LEU A 71 14.07 -7.87 12.66
N GLU A 72 13.44 -7.80 11.48
CA GLU A 72 12.93 -6.56 10.90
C GLU A 72 11.88 -5.88 11.79
N ARG A 73 10.97 -6.65 12.40
CA ARG A 73 9.96 -6.09 13.33
C ARG A 73 10.57 -5.45 14.58
N GLN A 74 11.74 -5.90 15.02
CA GLN A 74 12.44 -5.33 16.17
C GLN A 74 13.11 -4.00 15.85
N VAL A 75 13.42 -3.72 14.58
CA VAL A 75 14.05 -2.46 14.17
C VAL A 75 13.01 -1.33 14.22
N PRO A 76 13.23 -0.28 15.01
CA PRO A 76 12.37 0.90 15.00
C PRO A 76 12.31 1.55 13.62
N PRO A 77 11.15 2.07 13.20
CA PRO A 77 11.03 2.74 11.91
C PRO A 77 11.83 4.04 11.91
N GLU A 78 12.53 4.29 10.81
CA GLU A 78 13.27 5.55 10.61
C GLU A 78 12.31 6.74 10.44
N GLU A 79 11.17 6.51 9.80
CA GLU A 79 10.15 7.53 9.52
C GLU A 79 8.76 7.08 9.99
N VAL A 80 7.97 8.06 10.42
CA VAL A 80 6.55 7.85 10.67
C VAL A 80 5.82 7.87 9.33
N GLN A 81 5.07 6.81 9.03
CA GLN A 81 4.23 6.73 7.84
C GLN A 81 2.80 6.47 8.27
N TYR A 82 1.88 7.19 7.63
CA TYR A 82 0.46 7.09 7.90
C TYR A 82 -0.27 6.38 6.76
N HIS A 83 -1.41 5.77 7.10
CA HIS A 83 -2.34 5.24 6.11
C HIS A 83 -3.77 5.63 6.47
N THR A 84 -4.68 5.47 5.52
CA THR A 84 -6.13 5.56 5.78
C THR A 84 -6.63 4.17 6.12
N SER A 85 -7.42 4.06 7.19
CA SER A 85 -8.07 2.80 7.57
C SER A 85 -8.95 2.27 6.43
N PRO A 86 -8.82 1.00 6.00
CA PRO A 86 -9.73 0.41 5.01
C PRO A 86 -11.18 0.33 5.51
N TYR A 87 -11.43 0.42 6.82
CA TYR A 87 -12.77 0.39 7.40
C TYR A 87 -13.41 1.77 7.57
N SER A 88 -12.70 2.88 7.31
CA SER A 88 -13.28 4.22 7.38
C SER A 88 -14.49 4.38 6.45
N ILE A 89 -14.51 3.61 5.35
CA ILE A 89 -15.60 3.54 4.39
C ILE A 89 -16.94 3.13 5.02
N LEU A 90 -16.93 2.41 6.16
CA LEU A 90 -18.17 2.03 6.85
C LEU A 90 -18.90 3.25 7.42
N GLU A 91 -18.21 4.34 7.72
CA GLU A 91 -18.80 5.58 8.23
C GLU A 91 -19.73 6.24 7.19
N ASP A 92 -19.59 5.88 5.92
CA ASP A 92 -20.41 6.41 4.84
C ASP A 92 -21.82 5.80 4.78
N TYR A 93 -21.96 4.60 5.34
CA TYR A 93 -23.08 3.70 5.14
C TYR A 93 -23.76 3.31 6.45
N GLN A 94 -24.98 2.78 6.36
CA GLN A 94 -25.74 2.42 7.58
C GLN A 94 -25.16 1.18 8.29
N ASN A 95 -24.58 0.26 7.51
CA ASN A 95 -23.96 -0.99 7.95
C ASN A 95 -23.17 -1.60 6.78
N THR A 96 -22.50 -2.72 7.04
CA THR A 96 -21.73 -3.51 6.07
C THR A 96 -22.55 -3.95 4.85
N LYS A 97 -23.84 -4.25 5.05
CA LYS A 97 -24.76 -4.64 3.97
C LYS A 97 -25.09 -3.48 3.03
N ASP A 98 -25.48 -2.31 3.56
CA ASP A 98 -25.68 -1.09 2.74
C ASP A 98 -24.39 -0.78 1.98
N MET A 99 -23.21 -0.83 2.62
CA MET A 99 -21.93 -0.67 1.92
C MET A 99 -21.77 -1.65 0.75
N ALA A 100 -21.98 -2.95 0.97
CA ALA A 100 -21.85 -3.97 -0.07
C ALA A 100 -22.83 -3.76 -1.25
N GLU A 101 -24.07 -3.36 -0.94
CA GLU A 101 -25.07 -3.01 -1.96
C GLU A 101 -24.66 -1.76 -2.77
N GLN A 102 -24.07 -0.76 -2.12
CA GLN A 102 -23.55 0.45 -2.78
C GLN A 102 -22.31 0.12 -3.64
N LEU A 103 -21.43 -0.77 -3.17
CA LEU A 103 -20.33 -1.28 -3.99
C LEU A 103 -20.88 -1.91 -5.28
N ALA A 104 -21.78 -2.89 -5.15
CA ALA A 104 -22.34 -3.61 -6.29
C ALA A 104 -23.10 -2.70 -7.26
N ALA A 105 -23.85 -1.71 -6.75
CA ALA A 105 -24.56 -0.71 -7.55
C ALA A 105 -23.62 0.33 -8.21
N GLY A 106 -22.35 0.35 -7.81
CA GLY A 106 -21.32 1.32 -8.20
C GLY A 106 -20.31 0.79 -9.21
N VAL A 107 -20.31 -0.52 -9.46
CA VAL A 107 -19.33 -1.16 -10.34
C VAL A 107 -19.54 -0.73 -11.79
N LEU A 108 -18.44 -0.45 -12.46
CA LEU A 108 -18.40 -0.09 -13.87
C LEU A 108 -17.47 -1.01 -14.64
N LEU A 109 -17.79 -1.24 -15.90
CA LEU A 109 -16.83 -1.76 -16.87
C LEU A 109 -16.41 -0.56 -17.73
N THR A 110 -15.12 -0.28 -17.80
CA THR A 110 -14.57 0.85 -18.57
C THR A 110 -13.73 0.32 -19.72
N ASN A 111 -13.67 1.05 -20.82
CA ASN A 111 -12.89 0.67 -22.00
C ASN A 111 -12.31 1.91 -22.67
N ASP A 112 -11.03 1.83 -23.03
CA ASP A 112 -10.35 2.86 -23.80
C ASP A 112 -10.15 2.37 -25.24
N VAL A 113 -11.20 2.51 -26.07
CA VAL A 113 -11.19 2.02 -27.46
C VAL A 113 -10.07 2.57 -28.33
N ARG A 114 -9.49 3.72 -27.98
CA ARG A 114 -8.50 4.40 -28.82
C ARG A 114 -7.14 3.74 -28.74
N TYR A 115 -6.73 3.41 -27.52
CA TYR A 115 -5.42 2.85 -27.27
C TYR A 115 -5.48 1.34 -27.04
N ARG A 116 -6.60 0.83 -26.52
CA ARG A 116 -6.77 -0.57 -26.13
C ARG A 116 -8.19 -1.09 -26.42
N PRO A 117 -8.61 -1.13 -27.69
CA PRO A 117 -9.95 -1.60 -28.08
C PRO A 117 -10.28 -3.02 -27.60
N GLN A 118 -9.27 -3.86 -27.43
CA GLN A 118 -9.37 -5.24 -26.95
C GLN A 118 -9.46 -5.39 -25.42
N GLU A 119 -9.31 -4.31 -24.64
CA GLU A 119 -9.26 -4.36 -23.18
C GLU A 119 -10.44 -3.68 -22.51
N ALA A 120 -11.04 -4.28 -21.49
CA ALA A 120 -12.02 -3.60 -20.63
C ALA A 120 -11.72 -3.86 -19.15
N GLU A 121 -11.82 -2.83 -18.32
CA GLU A 121 -11.43 -2.87 -16.91
C GLU A 121 -12.65 -2.73 -15.99
N LEU A 122 -12.77 -3.63 -15.02
CA LEU A 122 -13.75 -3.56 -13.96
C LEU A 122 -13.30 -2.54 -12.91
N THR A 123 -13.97 -1.40 -12.87
CA THR A 123 -13.74 -0.34 -11.90
C THR A 123 -14.66 -0.53 -10.71
N LEU A 124 -14.06 -0.76 -9.53
CA LEU A 124 -14.78 -0.73 -8.27
C LEU A 124 -14.94 0.73 -7.78
N PRO A 125 -16.08 1.08 -7.16
CA PRO A 125 -16.29 2.44 -6.66
C PRO A 125 -15.39 2.82 -5.48
N PHE A 126 -15.02 1.83 -4.67
CA PHE A 126 -14.10 1.97 -3.54
C PHE A 126 -13.40 0.63 -3.27
N ALA A 127 -12.34 0.65 -2.47
CA ALA A 127 -11.70 -0.57 -2.00
C ALA A 127 -12.62 -1.26 -0.98
N TYR A 128 -13.08 -2.46 -1.32
CA TYR A 128 -13.92 -3.26 -0.42
C TYR A 128 -13.03 -3.91 0.65
N PRO A 129 -13.33 -3.75 1.95
CA PRO A 129 -12.45 -4.22 3.02
C PRO A 129 -12.66 -5.70 3.38
N PHE A 130 -13.50 -6.42 2.63
CA PHE A 130 -13.78 -7.85 2.82
C PHE A 130 -13.60 -8.60 1.50
N ASP A 131 -13.87 -9.89 1.50
CA ASP A 131 -13.69 -10.72 0.30
C ASP A 131 -14.68 -10.36 -0.82
N LEU A 132 -14.12 -10.20 -2.02
CA LEU A 132 -14.84 -9.94 -3.26
C LEU A 132 -14.33 -10.89 -4.33
N LYS A 133 -15.24 -11.62 -4.96
CA LYS A 133 -14.97 -12.47 -6.12
C LYS A 133 -15.87 -12.08 -7.28
N VAL A 134 -15.34 -12.16 -8.50
CA VAL A 134 -16.13 -12.00 -9.72
C VAL A 134 -15.93 -13.22 -10.59
N ASN A 135 -17.02 -13.93 -10.86
CA ASN A 135 -17.06 -15.07 -11.76
C ASN A 135 -17.69 -14.62 -13.08
N TRP A 136 -16.90 -14.55 -14.13
CA TRP A 136 -17.37 -14.14 -15.45
C TRP A 136 -17.83 -15.35 -16.25
N GLU A 137 -18.98 -15.21 -16.91
CA GLU A 137 -19.57 -16.27 -17.73
C GLU A 137 -19.30 -16.03 -19.22
N GLN A 138 -19.45 -14.79 -19.68
CA GLN A 138 -19.45 -14.47 -21.09
C GLN A 138 -19.06 -13.03 -21.38
N VAL A 139 -18.32 -12.85 -22.47
CA VAL A 139 -18.06 -11.54 -23.09
C VAL A 139 -18.68 -11.52 -24.49
N VAL A 140 -19.33 -10.42 -24.87
CA VAL A 140 -19.88 -10.20 -26.21
C VAL A 140 -19.21 -8.99 -26.82
N LEU A 141 -18.65 -9.15 -28.02
CA LEU A 141 -18.04 -8.07 -28.79
C LEU A 141 -19.10 -7.24 -29.52
N ALA A 142 -18.72 -6.06 -30.01
CA ALA A 142 -19.61 -5.12 -30.70
C ALA A 142 -20.20 -5.66 -32.01
N ASP A 143 -19.58 -6.66 -32.63
CA ASP A 143 -20.10 -7.35 -33.82
C ASP A 143 -21.06 -8.51 -33.46
N GLY A 144 -21.31 -8.75 -32.18
CA GLY A 144 -22.15 -9.82 -31.66
C GLY A 144 -21.41 -11.14 -31.41
N THR A 145 -20.09 -11.20 -31.64
CA THR A 145 -19.29 -12.39 -31.34
C THR A 145 -19.29 -12.67 -29.84
N GLU A 146 -19.68 -13.87 -29.45
CA GLU A 146 -19.62 -14.34 -28.06
C GLU A 146 -18.28 -15.04 -27.80
N LEU A 147 -17.59 -14.62 -26.75
CA LEU A 147 -16.32 -15.18 -26.30
C LEU A 147 -16.50 -15.89 -24.94
N PRO A 148 -15.98 -17.11 -24.78
CA PRO A 148 -15.83 -17.70 -23.45
C PRO A 148 -14.82 -16.87 -22.65
N VAL A 149 -15.04 -16.81 -21.33
CA VAL A 149 -14.09 -16.17 -20.41
C VAL A 149 -13.18 -17.23 -19.82
N VAL A 150 -11.87 -16.97 -19.84
CA VAL A 150 -10.85 -17.81 -19.22
C VAL A 150 -10.05 -16.95 -18.25
N GLU A 151 -9.82 -17.45 -17.04
CA GLU A 151 -8.97 -16.76 -16.08
C GLU A 151 -7.52 -16.77 -16.56
N GLN A 152 -6.88 -15.60 -16.51
CA GLN A 152 -5.52 -15.40 -16.96
C GLN A 152 -4.55 -15.95 -15.92
N ASP A 153 -3.70 -16.87 -16.34
CA ASP A 153 -2.62 -17.40 -15.54
C ASP A 153 -1.28 -16.78 -16.01
N PRO A 154 -0.59 -15.99 -15.17
CA PRO A 154 0.68 -15.38 -15.55
C PRO A 154 1.82 -16.39 -15.77
N PHE A 155 1.66 -17.65 -15.32
CA PHE A 155 2.67 -18.69 -15.41
C PHE A 155 2.45 -19.66 -16.57
N THR A 156 1.29 -19.61 -17.22
CA THR A 156 0.92 -20.53 -18.32
C THR A 156 0.79 -19.78 -19.64
N ASP A 157 1.37 -20.31 -20.72
CA ASP A 157 1.12 -19.78 -22.08
C ASP A 157 -0.31 -20.11 -22.50
N GLN A 158 -1.17 -19.10 -22.50
CA GLN A 158 -2.58 -19.21 -22.90
C GLN A 158 -2.82 -18.68 -24.33
N SER A 159 -1.77 -18.46 -25.14
CA SER A 159 -1.90 -17.87 -26.48
C SER A 159 -2.63 -18.74 -27.52
N ASP A 160 -2.85 -20.02 -27.21
CA ASP A 160 -3.63 -20.94 -28.04
C ASP A 160 -5.13 -20.98 -27.68
N LEU A 161 -5.55 -20.29 -26.60
CA LEU A 161 -6.95 -20.17 -26.19
C LEU A 161 -7.68 -19.10 -27.02
N ILE A 162 -7.81 -19.35 -28.32
CA ILE A 162 -8.42 -18.43 -29.28
C ILE A 162 -9.63 -19.12 -29.97
N PRO A 163 -10.82 -18.48 -30.02
CA PRO A 163 -11.13 -17.16 -29.50
C PRO A 163 -11.56 -17.19 -28.03
N ALA A 164 -11.05 -16.27 -27.21
CA ALA A 164 -11.43 -16.13 -25.79
C ALA A 164 -11.28 -14.68 -25.28
N ALA A 165 -11.93 -14.39 -24.16
CA ALA A 165 -11.63 -13.24 -23.34
C ALA A 165 -10.85 -13.70 -22.11
N LEU A 166 -9.60 -13.24 -21.97
CA LEU A 166 -8.78 -13.54 -20.80
C LEU A 166 -9.11 -12.54 -19.69
N TRP A 167 -9.44 -13.01 -18.50
CA TRP A 167 -9.73 -12.19 -17.32
C TRP A 167 -8.56 -12.25 -16.34
N SER A 168 -7.94 -11.10 -16.07
CA SER A 168 -7.00 -10.97 -14.96
C SER A 168 -7.74 -10.43 -13.73
N ALA A 169 -7.83 -11.23 -12.66
CA ALA A 169 -8.36 -10.78 -11.39
C ALA A 169 -7.49 -9.68 -10.76
N SER A 170 -6.16 -9.82 -10.82
CA SER A 170 -5.19 -8.87 -10.24
C SER A 170 -5.26 -7.49 -10.90
N TYR A 171 -5.39 -7.43 -12.23
CA TYR A 171 -5.56 -6.17 -12.96
C TYR A 171 -7.04 -5.78 -13.15
N ARG A 172 -7.97 -6.63 -12.70
CA ARG A 172 -9.43 -6.50 -12.91
C ARG A 172 -9.79 -6.18 -14.36
N ARG A 173 -9.17 -6.87 -15.31
CA ARG A 173 -9.21 -6.49 -16.72
C ARG A 173 -9.41 -7.69 -17.65
N PHE A 174 -10.24 -7.49 -18.67
CA PHE A 174 -10.35 -8.37 -19.83
C PHE A 174 -9.32 -8.02 -20.90
N THR A 175 -8.78 -9.04 -21.57
CA THR A 175 -8.10 -8.91 -22.86
C THR A 175 -8.73 -9.88 -23.86
N THR A 176 -9.26 -9.39 -24.98
CA THR A 176 -9.85 -10.27 -26.00
C THR A 176 -8.78 -10.79 -26.96
N GLN A 177 -8.80 -12.10 -27.18
CA GLN A 177 -7.94 -12.80 -28.14
C GLN A 177 -8.83 -13.47 -29.17
N VAL A 178 -8.93 -12.88 -30.36
CA VAL A 178 -9.84 -13.37 -31.42
C VAL A 178 -9.08 -14.09 -32.53
N GLN A 179 -7.83 -13.69 -32.80
CA GLN A 179 -6.97 -14.32 -33.81
C GLN A 179 -5.49 -14.24 -33.39
N LYS A 180 -4.70 -15.24 -33.78
CA LYS A 180 -3.25 -15.24 -33.60
C LYS A 180 -2.60 -14.46 -34.73
N HIS A 181 -1.81 -13.44 -34.41
CA HIS A 181 -1.03 -12.70 -35.40
C HIS A 181 0.45 -13.02 -35.22
N VAL A 182 1.02 -13.80 -36.14
CA VAL A 182 2.44 -14.15 -36.14
C VAL A 182 3.09 -13.56 -37.38
N ASN A 183 4.06 -12.67 -37.17
CA ASN A 183 4.97 -12.16 -38.21
C ASN A 183 4.30 -11.66 -39.50
N LEU A 184 3.17 -10.94 -39.37
CA LEU A 184 2.54 -10.31 -40.52
C LEU A 184 3.37 -9.10 -40.97
N PRO A 185 3.65 -8.94 -42.28
CA PRO A 185 4.32 -7.76 -42.81
C PRO A 185 3.59 -6.46 -42.42
N ILE A 186 4.34 -5.37 -42.30
CA ILE A 186 3.79 -4.02 -42.09
C ILE A 186 2.72 -3.74 -43.17
N GLY A 187 1.50 -3.41 -42.75
CA GLY A 187 0.34 -3.19 -43.63
C GLY A 187 -0.55 -4.41 -43.88
N GLN A 188 -0.20 -5.58 -43.35
CA GLN A 188 -1.05 -6.79 -43.35
C GLN A 188 -1.57 -7.16 -41.96
N VAL A 189 -1.33 -6.31 -40.96
CA VAL A 189 -1.92 -6.46 -39.62
C VAL A 189 -3.43 -6.24 -39.78
N PRO A 190 -4.28 -7.25 -39.50
CA PRO A 190 -5.73 -7.07 -39.55
C PRO A 190 -6.18 -6.04 -38.50
N PRO A 191 -7.38 -5.46 -38.68
CA PRO A 191 -7.91 -4.52 -37.70
C PRO A 191 -7.99 -5.19 -36.31
N PRO A 192 -7.84 -4.41 -35.23
CA PRO A 192 -8.05 -4.93 -33.89
C PRO A 192 -9.44 -5.55 -33.76
N PRO A 193 -9.62 -6.52 -32.84
CA PRO A 193 -10.93 -7.12 -32.63
C PRO A 193 -11.97 -6.04 -32.30
N PRO A 194 -13.24 -6.24 -32.66
CA PRO A 194 -14.31 -5.33 -32.24
C PRO A 194 -14.30 -5.19 -30.71
N PRO A 195 -14.56 -3.98 -30.18
CA PRO A 195 -14.49 -3.75 -28.75
C PRO A 195 -15.53 -4.59 -28.01
N ILE A 196 -15.27 -4.83 -26.73
CA ILE A 196 -16.27 -5.45 -25.85
C ILE A 196 -17.51 -4.56 -25.82
N ALA A 197 -18.68 -5.14 -26.04
CA ALA A 197 -19.97 -4.46 -25.95
C ALA A 197 -20.74 -4.83 -24.67
N ARG A 198 -20.46 -6.01 -24.12
CA ARG A 198 -21.14 -6.52 -22.92
C ARG A 198 -20.29 -7.58 -22.22
N ALA A 199 -20.29 -7.59 -20.89
CA ALA A 199 -19.76 -8.68 -20.08
C ALA A 199 -20.83 -9.13 -19.07
N ARG A 200 -21.00 -10.44 -18.93
CA ARG A 200 -21.95 -11.08 -18.01
C ARG A 200 -21.24 -12.00 -17.04
N GLY A 201 -21.65 -11.97 -15.79
CA GLY A 201 -21.09 -12.77 -14.72
C GLY A 201 -21.85 -12.58 -13.41
N GLU A 202 -21.21 -12.94 -12.32
CA GLU A 202 -21.71 -12.77 -10.96
C GLU A 202 -20.61 -12.21 -10.06
N MET A 203 -20.96 -11.20 -9.26
CA MET A 203 -20.13 -10.70 -8.18
C MET A 203 -20.60 -11.32 -6.87
N THR A 204 -19.67 -11.85 -6.09
CA THR A 204 -19.91 -12.43 -4.78
C THR A 204 -19.15 -11.61 -3.74
N LEU A 205 -19.86 -11.10 -2.74
CA LEU A 205 -19.32 -10.29 -1.66
C LEU A 205 -19.54 -11.01 -0.33
N THR A 206 -18.49 -11.11 0.48
CA THR A 206 -18.61 -11.53 1.88
C THR A 206 -18.99 -10.33 2.73
N VAL A 207 -20.14 -10.39 3.38
CA VAL A 207 -20.72 -9.28 4.15
C VAL A 207 -20.82 -9.69 5.62
N PRO A 208 -19.91 -9.22 6.49
CA PRO A 208 -20.03 -9.46 7.93
C PRO A 208 -21.32 -8.86 8.48
N GLU A 209 -22.04 -9.56 9.36
CA GLU A 209 -23.28 -9.03 9.95
C GLU A 209 -23.03 -7.80 10.81
N THR A 210 -21.91 -7.82 11.52
CA THR A 210 -21.35 -6.70 12.27
C THR A 210 -19.84 -6.68 12.10
N LEU A 211 -19.19 -5.60 12.50
CA LEU A 211 -17.73 -5.52 12.59
C LEU A 211 -17.34 -5.35 14.07
N PRO A 212 -17.24 -6.45 14.84
CA PRO A 212 -16.80 -6.38 16.21
C PRO A 212 -15.40 -5.76 16.32
N GLU A 213 -15.20 -4.96 17.36
CA GLU A 213 -13.98 -4.18 17.56
C GLU A 213 -13.49 -4.28 19.02
N ALA A 214 -12.19 -4.50 19.22
CA ALA A 214 -11.51 -4.30 20.50
C ALA A 214 -10.61 -3.06 20.43
N ARG A 215 -10.66 -2.22 21.48
CA ARG A 215 -9.81 -1.03 21.60
C ARG A 215 -8.92 -1.11 22.82
N PHE A 216 -7.67 -0.71 22.63
CA PHE A 216 -6.66 -0.59 23.68
C PHE A 216 -5.87 0.71 23.49
N SER A 217 -5.42 1.27 24.61
CA SER A 217 -4.34 2.25 24.65
C SER A 217 -3.02 1.56 24.96
N ALA A 218 -1.88 2.20 24.69
CA ALA A 218 -0.57 1.71 25.11
C ALA A 218 -0.45 1.49 26.63
N SER A 219 -1.29 2.18 27.43
CA SER A 219 -1.36 1.94 28.89
C SER A 219 -2.17 0.72 29.30
N ASP A 220 -2.90 0.09 28.38
CA ASP A 220 -3.72 -1.10 28.63
C ASP A 220 -2.90 -2.40 28.49
N VAL A 221 -1.57 -2.34 28.46
CA VAL A 221 -0.71 -3.54 28.43
C VAL A 221 -1.00 -4.43 29.64
N GLY A 222 -1.33 -5.69 29.38
CA GLY A 222 -1.79 -6.69 30.35
C GLY A 222 -3.32 -6.77 30.51
N ASP A 223 -4.07 -5.77 30.03
CA ASP A 223 -5.53 -5.80 30.04
C ASP A 223 -6.10 -6.61 28.86
N HIS A 224 -7.35 -7.04 29.03
CA HIS A 224 -8.08 -7.76 27.99
C HIS A 224 -9.44 -7.14 27.68
N ARG A 225 -9.97 -7.47 26.51
CA ARG A 225 -11.33 -7.16 26.04
C ARG A 225 -12.00 -8.46 25.63
N GLN A 226 -13.30 -8.58 25.91
CA GLN A 226 -14.12 -9.67 25.36
C GLN A 226 -14.92 -9.15 24.17
N VAL A 227 -14.78 -9.82 23.02
CA VAL A 227 -15.47 -9.47 21.78
C VAL A 227 -15.92 -10.74 21.09
N SER A 228 -17.22 -10.88 20.83
CA SER A 228 -17.81 -12.06 20.15
C SER A 228 -17.38 -13.42 20.75
N GLY A 229 -17.24 -13.50 22.08
CA GLY A 229 -16.80 -14.72 22.78
C GLY A 229 -15.28 -14.89 22.91
N TRP A 230 -14.50 -14.16 22.12
CA TRP A 230 -13.03 -14.16 22.19
C TRP A 230 -12.55 -13.26 23.32
N ARG A 231 -11.46 -13.66 23.99
CA ARG A 231 -10.69 -12.79 24.89
C ARG A 231 -9.43 -12.37 24.17
N ILE A 232 -9.28 -11.06 23.96
CA ILE A 232 -8.11 -10.45 23.34
C ILE A 232 -7.37 -9.69 24.43
N THR A 233 -6.08 -9.97 24.60
CA THR A 233 -5.22 -9.32 25.59
C THR A 233 -4.14 -8.53 24.85
N LEU A 234 -3.93 -7.27 25.24
CA LEU A 234 -2.78 -6.50 24.79
C LEU A 234 -1.57 -6.95 25.60
N GLU A 235 -0.71 -7.76 25.01
CA GLU A 235 0.43 -8.37 25.72
C GLU A 235 1.61 -7.40 25.83
N GLU A 236 1.88 -6.65 24.76
CA GLU A 236 3.03 -5.75 24.69
C GLU A 236 2.77 -4.57 23.74
N VAL A 237 3.28 -3.41 24.12
CA VAL A 237 3.52 -2.28 23.22
C VAL A 237 4.95 -1.80 23.46
N ASP A 238 5.81 -1.96 22.47
CA ASP A 238 7.21 -1.55 22.49
C ASP A 238 7.46 -0.54 21.36
N GLY A 239 7.22 0.73 21.66
CA GLY A 239 7.35 1.83 20.70
C GLY A 239 6.43 1.66 19.49
N HIS A 240 6.95 1.05 18.43
CA HIS A 240 6.27 0.81 17.16
C HIS A 240 5.68 -0.61 17.01
N ARG A 241 5.97 -1.51 17.95
CA ARG A 241 5.53 -2.92 17.91
C ARG A 241 4.38 -3.16 18.88
N VAL A 242 3.38 -3.91 18.43
CA VAL A 242 2.20 -4.31 19.22
C VAL A 242 2.10 -5.83 19.20
N ARG A 243 1.84 -6.42 20.37
CA ARG A 243 1.61 -7.85 20.51
C ARG A 243 0.27 -8.13 21.18
N LEU A 244 -0.51 -9.01 20.57
CA LEU A 244 -1.86 -9.38 20.99
C LEU A 244 -1.95 -10.89 21.21
N LEU A 245 -2.61 -11.27 22.29
CA LEU A 245 -2.93 -12.65 22.63
C LEU A 245 -4.44 -12.88 22.49
N PHE A 246 -4.80 -13.84 21.65
CA PHE A 246 -6.17 -14.28 21.40
C PHE A 246 -6.41 -15.62 22.08
N ASN A 247 -7.32 -15.66 23.05
CA ASN A 247 -7.80 -16.92 23.60
C ASN A 247 -8.98 -17.43 22.78
N VAL A 248 -8.81 -18.60 22.17
CA VAL A 248 -9.81 -19.22 21.29
C VAL A 248 -10.97 -19.79 22.13
N PRO A 249 -12.23 -19.39 21.86
CA PRO A 249 -13.42 -19.92 22.54
C PRO A 249 -13.50 -21.45 22.49
N GLU A 250 -13.96 -22.11 23.55
CA GLU A 250 -13.96 -23.59 23.65
C GLU A 250 -14.71 -24.31 22.51
N ASP A 251 -15.70 -23.64 21.91
CA ASP A 251 -16.56 -24.15 20.85
C ASP A 251 -16.01 -24.00 19.43
N VAL A 252 -14.86 -23.32 19.27
CA VAL A 252 -14.19 -23.10 17.96
C VAL A 252 -12.98 -24.04 17.85
N ALA A 253 -12.76 -24.73 16.74
CA ALA A 253 -11.52 -25.50 16.56
C ALA A 253 -10.33 -24.55 16.40
N ILE A 254 -9.14 -24.92 16.92
CA ILE A 254 -7.95 -24.05 16.81
C ILE A 254 -7.59 -23.78 15.34
N ALA A 255 -7.74 -24.77 14.44
CA ALA A 255 -7.50 -24.59 13.02
C ALA A 255 -8.44 -23.54 12.40
N ASP A 256 -9.75 -23.66 12.63
CA ASP A 256 -10.73 -22.66 12.17
C ASP A 256 -10.45 -21.27 12.78
N ALA A 257 -10.00 -21.23 14.04
CA ALA A 257 -9.63 -20.00 14.73
C ALA A 257 -8.41 -19.31 14.10
N GLN A 258 -7.46 -20.06 13.53
CA GLN A 258 -6.36 -19.49 12.76
C GLN A 258 -6.89 -18.85 11.47
N ASP A 259 -7.71 -19.56 10.70
CA ASP A 259 -8.29 -19.02 9.46
C ASP A 259 -9.12 -17.76 9.72
N MET A 260 -9.87 -17.72 10.83
CA MET A 260 -10.58 -16.52 11.27
C MET A 260 -9.61 -15.38 11.63
N LEU A 261 -8.55 -15.67 12.39
CA LEU A 261 -7.55 -14.68 12.79
C LEU A 261 -6.77 -14.10 11.61
N ASP A 262 -6.64 -14.84 10.52
CA ASP A 262 -6.04 -14.36 9.26
C ASP A 262 -6.85 -13.22 8.62
N GLN A 263 -8.15 -13.13 8.95
CA GLN A 263 -9.02 -12.02 8.54
C GLN A 263 -9.05 -10.87 9.56
N ALA A 264 -8.50 -11.07 10.77
CA ALA A 264 -8.45 -10.02 11.77
C ALA A 264 -7.49 -8.90 11.34
N GLU A 265 -7.93 -7.66 11.47
CA GLU A 265 -7.14 -6.49 11.13
C GLU A 265 -6.75 -5.74 12.40
N VAL A 266 -5.46 -5.45 12.53
CA VAL A 266 -4.92 -4.67 13.64
C VAL A 266 -4.42 -3.34 13.10
N GLU A 267 -5.04 -2.26 13.55
CA GLU A 267 -4.63 -0.89 13.26
C GLU A 267 -4.06 -0.24 14.52
N ALA A 268 -3.11 0.67 14.34
CA ALA A 268 -2.61 1.51 15.42
C ALA A 268 -2.62 2.97 15.00
N SER A 269 -2.77 3.88 15.97
CA SER A 269 -2.60 5.32 15.77
C SER A 269 -1.57 5.88 16.74
N ASP A 270 -0.93 6.97 16.36
CA ASP A 270 -0.07 7.74 17.26
C ASP A 270 -0.90 8.67 18.17
N SER A 271 -0.19 9.48 18.98
CA SER A 271 -0.80 10.46 19.89
C SER A 271 -1.61 11.57 19.21
N THR A 272 -1.47 11.75 17.89
CA THR A 272 -2.29 12.69 17.10
C THR A 272 -3.61 12.07 16.65
N GLY A 273 -3.76 10.76 16.79
CA GLY A 273 -4.92 10.00 16.32
C GLY A 273 -4.84 9.57 14.85
N ARG A 274 -3.73 9.85 14.16
CA ARG A 274 -3.51 9.40 12.77
C ARG A 274 -3.08 7.93 12.74
N PHE A 275 -3.64 7.15 11.83
CA PHE A 275 -3.34 5.72 11.69
C PHE A 275 -1.97 5.48 11.08
N LEU A 276 -1.18 4.62 11.70
CA LEU A 276 0.19 4.28 11.31
C LEU A 276 0.19 3.15 10.28
N SER A 277 1.00 3.28 9.22
CA SER A 277 1.20 2.22 8.24
C SER A 277 1.86 1.01 8.88
N ARG A 278 1.39 -0.19 8.53
CA ARG A 278 2.01 -1.46 8.95
C ARG A 278 3.32 -1.67 8.19
N SER A 279 4.38 -2.07 8.87
CA SER A 279 5.65 -2.43 8.26
C SER A 279 5.81 -3.93 8.07
N ASN A 280 5.36 -4.73 9.05
CA ASN A 280 5.52 -6.19 9.05
C ASN A 280 4.56 -6.83 10.09
N THR A 281 4.15 -8.08 9.88
CA THR A 281 3.27 -8.85 10.77
C THR A 281 3.89 -10.20 11.10
N GLY A 282 3.63 -10.70 12.31
CA GLY A 282 4.09 -11.99 12.78
C GLY A 282 2.97 -12.74 13.52
N LYS A 283 3.08 -14.07 13.53
CA LYS A 283 2.18 -14.95 14.28
C LYS A 283 3.00 -15.91 15.11
N GLY A 284 2.48 -16.29 16.28
CA GLY A 284 3.09 -17.29 17.16
C GLY A 284 3.70 -16.72 18.46
N PRO A 285 3.92 -17.56 19.48
CA PRO A 285 4.58 -17.21 20.74
C PRO A 285 5.99 -16.61 20.53
N VAL A 286 6.48 -15.83 21.49
CA VAL A 286 7.88 -15.35 21.49
C VAL A 286 8.79 -16.58 21.56
N GLY A 287 9.75 -16.68 20.65
CA GLY A 287 10.71 -17.78 20.59
C GLY A 287 10.23 -19.03 19.84
N ASP A 288 8.99 -19.07 19.36
CA ASP A 288 8.45 -20.23 18.63
C ASP A 288 9.11 -20.42 17.26
N ASN A 289 9.71 -19.37 16.72
CA ASN A 289 10.43 -19.42 15.47
C ASN A 289 11.73 -20.25 15.55
N ASP A 290 12.22 -20.56 16.76
CA ASP A 290 13.26 -21.58 16.93
C ASP A 290 12.69 -22.99 16.73
N GLN A 291 11.44 -23.26 17.12
CA GLN A 291 10.78 -24.55 16.86
C GLN A 291 10.55 -24.77 15.36
N ILE A 292 10.29 -23.70 14.61
CA ILE A 292 10.17 -23.75 13.15
C ILE A 292 11.50 -24.19 12.50
N ILE A 293 12.64 -23.71 13.03
CA ILE A 293 13.96 -24.10 12.54
C ILE A 293 14.33 -25.51 13.01
N ASP A 294 13.98 -25.89 14.23
CA ASP A 294 14.12 -27.27 14.74
C ASP A 294 13.30 -28.27 13.89
N MET A 295 12.13 -27.86 13.42
CA MET A 295 11.32 -28.64 12.49
C MET A 295 12.07 -28.88 11.17
N LEU A 296 12.67 -27.83 10.61
CA LEU A 296 13.48 -27.93 9.39
C LEU A 296 14.69 -28.85 9.60
N ASP A 297 15.34 -28.80 10.77
CA ASP A 297 16.42 -29.73 11.12
C ASP A 297 15.96 -31.19 11.10
N GLN A 298 14.82 -31.47 11.73
CA GLN A 298 14.27 -32.83 11.76
C GLN A 298 13.92 -33.36 10.37
N LEU A 299 13.45 -32.49 9.47
CA LEU A 299 13.14 -32.85 8.08
C LEU A 299 14.43 -33.11 7.30
N ILE A 300 15.46 -32.26 7.43
CA ILE A 300 16.75 -32.48 6.79
C ILE A 300 17.41 -33.76 7.29
N ASP A 301 17.39 -34.03 8.59
CA ASP A 301 17.98 -35.26 9.16
C ASP A 301 17.24 -36.52 8.71
N ALA A 302 15.91 -36.47 8.59
CA ALA A 302 15.10 -37.54 8.05
C ALA A 302 15.41 -37.80 6.57
N ALA A 303 15.63 -36.74 5.78
CA ALA A 303 16.04 -36.84 4.38
C ALA A 303 17.45 -37.44 4.25
N GLN A 304 18.40 -36.99 5.07
CA GLN A 304 19.77 -37.53 5.11
C GLN A 304 19.80 -39.02 5.49
N SER A 305 18.87 -39.44 6.35
CA SER A 305 18.72 -40.83 6.80
C SER A 305 17.92 -41.71 5.82
N GLY A 306 17.35 -41.13 4.75
CA GLY A 306 16.52 -41.83 3.77
C GLY A 306 15.13 -42.22 4.27
N GLU A 307 14.64 -41.56 5.33
CA GLU A 307 13.31 -41.78 5.90
C GLU A 307 12.21 -41.00 5.15
N LEU A 308 12.56 -39.86 4.56
CA LEU A 308 11.71 -39.12 3.63
C LEU A 308 11.85 -39.73 2.24
N LYS A 309 10.78 -40.37 1.76
CA LYS A 309 10.77 -41.16 0.51
C LYS A 309 10.19 -40.42 -0.67
N ASP A 310 9.33 -39.44 -0.40
CA ASP A 310 8.58 -38.65 -1.38
C ASP A 310 8.03 -37.36 -0.72
N GLU A 311 7.46 -36.50 -1.56
CA GLU A 311 6.75 -35.28 -1.19
C GLU A 311 5.60 -35.54 -0.20
N GLU A 312 4.81 -36.59 -0.41
CA GLU A 312 3.65 -36.90 0.41
C GLU A 312 4.05 -37.20 1.87
N ALA A 313 5.16 -37.93 2.08
CA ALA A 313 5.70 -38.21 3.40
C ALA A 313 6.19 -36.94 4.12
N MET A 314 6.70 -35.96 3.38
CA MET A 314 7.13 -34.67 3.93
C MET A 314 5.93 -33.82 4.34
N GLU A 315 4.93 -33.70 3.47
CA GLU A 315 3.71 -32.94 3.74
C GLU A 315 2.97 -33.52 4.95
N GLN A 316 2.81 -34.85 5.04
CA GLN A 316 2.20 -35.50 6.19
C GLN A 316 2.96 -35.22 7.49
N ARG A 317 4.29 -35.21 7.44
CA ARG A 317 5.12 -34.93 8.62
C ARG A 317 5.01 -33.47 9.06
N MET A 318 4.99 -32.54 8.11
CA MET A 318 4.76 -31.11 8.38
C MET A 318 3.38 -30.87 8.99
N GLN A 319 2.32 -31.44 8.39
CA GLN A 319 0.96 -31.34 8.92
C GLN A 319 0.86 -31.92 10.34
N ALA A 320 1.52 -33.04 10.61
CA ALA A 320 1.55 -33.64 11.95
C ALA A 320 2.28 -32.78 12.98
N GLN A 321 3.41 -32.16 12.60
CA GLN A 321 4.16 -31.25 13.47
C GLN A 321 3.39 -29.95 13.73
N GLN A 322 2.83 -29.35 12.68
CA GLN A 322 1.98 -28.16 12.81
C GLN A 322 0.79 -28.43 13.75
N LYS A 323 0.13 -29.58 13.58
CA LYS A 323 -0.94 -30.00 14.48
C LYS A 323 -0.47 -30.17 15.93
N ALA A 324 0.70 -30.78 16.15
CA ALA A 324 1.26 -30.94 17.49
C ALA A 324 1.56 -29.59 18.15
N MET A 325 2.14 -28.63 17.40
CA MET A 325 2.37 -27.27 17.89
C MET A 325 1.06 -26.57 18.28
N LEU A 326 -0.01 -26.77 17.50
CA LEU A 326 -1.32 -26.19 17.79
C LEU A 326 -2.00 -26.82 19.01
N ASP A 327 -1.86 -28.14 19.17
CA ASP A 327 -2.41 -28.87 20.34
C ASP A 327 -1.70 -28.44 21.64
N ASP A 328 -0.41 -28.09 21.58
CA ASP A 328 0.39 -27.61 22.72
C ASP A 328 0.14 -26.13 23.08
N ALA A 329 -0.48 -25.34 22.18
CA ALA A 329 -0.63 -23.89 22.32
C ALA A 329 -1.69 -23.42 23.36
N ASP A 330 -2.22 -24.30 24.22
CA ASP A 330 -3.26 -24.00 25.23
C ASP A 330 -4.42 -23.11 24.71
N ARG A 331 -4.81 -23.32 23.44
CA ARG A 331 -5.85 -22.53 22.75
C ARG A 331 -5.55 -21.02 22.70
N GLN A 332 -4.28 -20.66 22.59
CA GLN A 332 -3.80 -19.30 22.49
C GLN A 332 -3.17 -19.06 21.12
N LEU A 333 -3.60 -17.98 20.47
CA LEU A 333 -3.02 -17.50 19.21
C LEU A 333 -2.43 -16.11 19.43
N TYR A 334 -1.31 -15.84 18.77
CA TYR A 334 -0.57 -14.59 18.93
C TYR A 334 -0.52 -13.86 17.60
N VAL A 335 -0.73 -12.54 17.66
CA VAL A 335 -0.52 -11.63 16.54
C VAL A 335 0.43 -10.54 16.99
N GLU A 336 1.46 -10.31 16.20
CA GLU A 336 2.40 -9.22 16.38
C GLU A 336 2.39 -8.35 15.14
N VAL A 337 2.33 -7.03 15.32
CA VAL A 337 2.33 -6.07 14.23
C VAL A 337 3.32 -4.97 14.54
N ALA A 338 4.21 -4.70 13.58
CA ALA A 338 5.09 -3.55 13.61
C ALA A 338 4.49 -2.44 12.74
N PHE A 339 4.56 -1.21 13.25
CA PHE A 339 4.06 -0.02 12.60
C PHE A 339 5.21 0.94 12.23
N ARG A 340 4.94 1.84 11.29
CA ARG A 340 5.84 2.94 10.92
C ARG A 340 5.52 4.16 11.79
N GLY A 341 5.78 4.08 13.10
CA GLY A 341 5.63 5.17 14.06
C GLY A 341 5.42 4.67 15.49
N THR A 342 5.38 5.58 16.47
CA THR A 342 5.11 5.21 17.87
C THR A 342 3.62 5.01 18.10
N VAL A 343 3.24 3.84 18.62
CA VAL A 343 1.86 3.45 18.89
C VAL A 343 1.36 4.10 20.18
N ASP A 344 0.18 4.73 20.11
CA ASP A 344 -0.57 5.23 21.27
C ASP A 344 -1.89 4.46 21.48
N GLN A 345 -2.63 4.20 20.40
CA GLN A 345 -3.88 3.42 20.43
C GLN A 345 -3.80 2.24 19.47
N VAL A 346 -4.49 1.15 19.82
CA VAL A 346 -4.63 -0.07 19.02
C VAL A 346 -6.11 -0.39 18.85
N ARG A 347 -6.52 -0.68 17.61
CA ARG A 347 -7.86 -1.14 17.24
C ARG A 347 -7.73 -2.50 16.57
N VAL A 348 -8.53 -3.46 17.01
CA VAL A 348 -8.59 -4.81 16.44
C VAL A 348 -9.98 -5.02 15.87
N PHE A 349 -10.08 -5.15 14.55
CA PHE A 349 -11.33 -5.46 13.86
C PHE A 349 -11.40 -6.96 13.56
N LEU A 350 -12.58 -7.52 13.74
CA LEU A 350 -12.81 -8.96 13.66
C LEU A 350 -13.92 -9.28 12.65
N PRO A 351 -13.71 -9.06 11.34
CA PRO A 351 -14.69 -9.42 10.33
C PRO A 351 -15.00 -10.92 10.39
N GLY A 352 -16.27 -11.30 10.19
CA GLY A 352 -16.72 -12.70 10.23
C GLY A 352 -16.91 -13.31 11.62
N PHE A 353 -16.34 -12.73 12.69
CA PHE A 353 -16.41 -13.31 14.06
C PHE A 353 -17.81 -13.28 14.67
N ALA A 354 -18.70 -12.45 14.14
CA ALA A 354 -20.10 -12.39 14.55
C ALA A 354 -21.05 -13.03 13.51
N GLY A 355 -20.50 -13.74 12.54
CA GLY A 355 -21.23 -14.24 11.37
C GLY A 355 -21.11 -13.33 10.16
N GLU A 356 -21.31 -13.94 8.99
CA GLU A 356 -21.25 -13.29 7.69
C GLU A 356 -22.31 -13.89 6.75
N GLU A 357 -22.77 -13.08 5.81
CA GLU A 357 -23.61 -13.50 4.70
C GLU A 357 -22.88 -13.32 3.37
N THR A 358 -23.23 -14.15 2.39
CA THR A 358 -22.75 -13.98 1.03
C THR A 358 -23.78 -13.23 0.20
N LEU A 359 -23.41 -12.07 -0.33
CA LEU A 359 -24.23 -11.31 -1.28
C LEU A 359 -23.79 -11.62 -2.72
N SER A 360 -24.63 -12.36 -3.45
CA SER A 360 -24.45 -12.62 -4.89
C SER A 360 -25.24 -11.62 -5.73
N VAL A 361 -24.54 -10.92 -6.63
CA VAL A 361 -25.11 -9.91 -7.52
C VAL A 361 -24.81 -10.27 -8.97
N PRO A 362 -25.83 -10.50 -9.81
CA PRO A 362 -25.60 -10.73 -11.23
C PRO A 362 -25.06 -9.46 -11.89
N LEU A 363 -23.96 -9.61 -12.63
CA LEU A 363 -23.35 -8.56 -13.42
C LEU A 363 -23.81 -8.65 -14.87
N ASP A 364 -24.31 -7.53 -15.37
CA ASP A 364 -24.63 -7.34 -16.79
C ASP A 364 -24.15 -5.96 -17.21
N LEU A 365 -22.85 -5.87 -17.49
CA LEU A 365 -22.16 -4.60 -17.68
C LEU A 365 -21.94 -4.31 -19.16
N ARG A 366 -22.22 -3.07 -19.54
CA ARG A 366 -21.84 -2.52 -20.85
C ARG A 366 -20.65 -1.57 -20.63
N PRO A 367 -19.54 -1.72 -21.36
CA PRO A 367 -18.41 -0.84 -21.19
C PRO A 367 -18.78 0.63 -21.39
N VAL A 368 -18.33 1.46 -20.46
CA VAL A 368 -18.37 2.91 -20.51
C VAL A 368 -17.08 3.41 -21.12
N GLN A 369 -17.20 4.36 -22.06
CA GLN A 369 -16.06 4.99 -22.70
C GLN A 369 -15.96 6.45 -22.26
N PHE A 370 -14.84 6.80 -21.64
CA PHE A 370 -14.56 8.17 -21.20
C PHE A 370 -13.62 8.91 -22.17
N SER A 371 -12.94 8.22 -23.09
CA SER A 371 -11.81 8.76 -23.85
C SER A 371 -12.11 9.08 -25.32
N VAL A 372 -13.36 9.00 -25.79
CA VAL A 372 -13.70 9.26 -27.20
C VAL A 372 -14.22 10.70 -27.36
N PRO A 373 -13.47 11.57 -28.06
CA PRO A 373 -14.01 12.72 -28.78
C PRO A 373 -14.98 12.29 -29.87
N ASP A 374 -16.10 11.74 -29.47
CA ASP A 374 -17.29 11.98 -30.24
C ASP A 374 -17.74 13.38 -29.79
N ASN A 375 -17.96 14.27 -30.75
CA ASN A 375 -18.70 15.50 -30.55
C ASN A 375 -20.17 15.16 -30.22
N GLN A 376 -20.40 14.32 -29.20
CA GLN A 376 -21.73 14.03 -28.72
C GLN A 376 -22.23 15.33 -28.12
N THR A 377 -23.30 15.85 -28.71
CA THR A 377 -23.95 17.07 -28.26
C THR A 377 -24.54 16.94 -26.86
N GLU A 378 -24.64 15.72 -26.34
CA GLU A 378 -25.17 15.39 -25.02
C GLU A 378 -24.19 14.46 -24.27
N PRO A 379 -23.83 14.78 -23.01
CA PRO A 379 -23.06 13.90 -22.15
C PRO A 379 -23.77 12.57 -21.91
N GLN A 380 -23.01 11.48 -21.95
CA GLN A 380 -23.54 10.16 -21.67
C GLN A 380 -23.76 9.98 -20.16
N SER A 381 -24.99 9.67 -19.76
CA SER A 381 -25.27 9.24 -18.38
C SER A 381 -24.79 7.80 -18.20
N PHE A 382 -23.96 7.57 -17.18
CA PHE A 382 -23.53 6.25 -16.79
C PHE A 382 -24.51 5.76 -15.72
N GLY A 383 -25.17 4.63 -15.96
CA GLY A 383 -26.33 4.14 -15.19
C GLY A 383 -26.05 3.73 -13.73
N VAL A 384 -25.01 4.28 -13.12
CA VAL A 384 -24.56 4.02 -11.76
C VAL A 384 -25.52 4.64 -10.75
N ARG A 385 -25.89 3.86 -9.73
CA ARG A 385 -26.87 4.29 -8.70
C ARG A 385 -26.27 4.32 -7.29
N ALA A 386 -25.00 3.97 -7.15
CA ALA A 386 -24.30 4.01 -5.88
C ALA A 386 -24.08 5.42 -5.36
N ARG A 387 -24.04 5.53 -4.03
CA ARG A 387 -23.53 6.69 -3.31
C ARG A 387 -22.13 6.36 -2.84
N VAL A 388 -21.17 7.16 -3.27
CA VAL A 388 -19.75 6.90 -2.99
C VAL A 388 -19.11 8.23 -2.67
N TYR A 389 -18.39 8.27 -1.54
CA TYR A 389 -17.76 9.47 -1.06
C TYR A 389 -16.24 9.39 -1.21
N ASP A 390 -15.59 10.54 -1.21
CA ASP A 390 -14.15 10.65 -1.30
C ASP A 390 -13.57 11.00 0.07
N HIS A 391 -13.18 9.98 0.84
CA HIS A 391 -12.48 10.19 2.12
C HIS A 391 -11.18 10.96 1.93
N THR A 392 -10.50 10.75 0.79
CA THR A 392 -9.27 11.48 0.46
C THR A 392 -9.51 12.93 0.08
N ALA A 393 -10.75 13.42 0.08
CA ALA A 393 -11.07 14.85 -0.04
C ALA A 393 -11.39 15.48 1.33
N SER A 394 -11.92 14.69 2.26
CA SER A 394 -12.23 15.11 3.64
C SER A 394 -10.97 15.27 4.51
N ASP A 395 -9.94 14.44 4.30
CA ASP A 395 -8.66 14.56 5.01
C ASP A 395 -7.97 15.94 4.82
N TRP A 396 -8.39 16.68 3.78
CA TRP A 396 -7.84 17.98 3.40
C TRP A 396 -8.82 19.12 3.66
N GLU A 397 -9.73 18.94 4.63
CA GLU A 397 -10.47 20.06 5.19
C GLU A 397 -9.50 21.21 5.52
N LEU A 398 -9.92 22.43 5.15
CA LEU A 398 -9.19 23.71 5.16
C LEU A 398 -8.63 24.13 6.54
N ASP A 399 -8.67 23.26 7.53
CA ASP A 399 -8.18 23.48 8.88
C ASP A 399 -6.67 23.20 8.99
N GLN A 400 -6.05 22.64 7.95
CA GLN A 400 -4.59 22.60 7.79
C GLN A 400 -4.10 23.76 6.91
N PRO A 401 -2.83 24.21 7.07
CA PRO A 401 -2.23 25.16 6.14
C PRO A 401 -2.35 24.66 4.69
N LEU A 402 -2.65 25.56 3.76
CA LEU A 402 -2.74 25.20 2.34
C LEU A 402 -1.36 25.00 1.72
N GLU A 403 -0.36 25.67 2.28
CA GLU A 403 1.04 25.66 1.88
C GLU A 403 1.94 25.83 3.11
N ALA A 404 3.18 25.34 3.00
CA ALA A 404 4.20 25.53 4.02
C ALA A 404 4.64 27.01 4.13
N ASP A 405 4.99 27.44 5.35
CA ASP A 405 5.68 28.71 5.55
C ASP A 405 7.11 28.60 4.97
N PRO A 406 7.51 29.47 4.02
CA PRO A 406 8.85 29.45 3.43
C PRO A 406 9.97 29.54 4.47
N SER A 407 9.72 30.17 5.63
CA SER A 407 10.71 30.32 6.70
C SER A 407 10.94 29.04 7.52
N LEU A 408 10.08 28.03 7.36
CA LEU A 408 10.15 26.75 8.08
C LEU A 408 10.65 25.60 7.20
N LEU A 409 11.02 25.84 5.93
CA LEU A 409 11.43 24.77 5.02
C LEU A 409 12.61 23.94 5.56
N ASP A 410 13.56 24.59 6.23
CA ASP A 410 14.73 23.92 6.83
C ASP A 410 14.32 22.89 7.90
N GLU A 411 13.19 23.11 8.59
CA GLU A 411 12.66 22.21 9.61
C GLU A 411 11.67 21.18 9.03
N LEU A 412 10.98 21.55 7.93
CA LEU A 412 9.89 20.77 7.37
C LEU A 412 10.33 19.77 6.30
N ILE A 413 11.34 20.09 5.49
CA ILE A 413 11.82 19.20 4.45
C ILE A 413 12.67 18.12 5.09
N GLN A 414 12.17 16.90 5.07
CA GLN A 414 12.88 15.73 5.57
C GLN A 414 13.79 15.18 4.49
N VAL A 415 14.99 14.74 4.88
CA VAL A 415 15.94 14.14 3.95
C VAL A 415 16.28 12.72 4.37
N GLU A 416 15.99 11.78 3.49
CA GLU A 416 16.19 10.35 3.72
C GLU A 416 17.40 9.86 2.91
N PHE A 417 18.37 9.24 3.59
CA PHE A 417 19.49 8.57 2.93
C PHE A 417 19.16 7.10 2.69
N ARG A 418 19.30 6.64 1.44
CA ARG A 418 19.20 5.21 1.09
C ARG A 418 20.46 4.74 0.42
N LYS A 419 21.12 3.77 1.04
CA LYS A 419 22.25 3.06 0.45
C LYS A 419 21.77 2.22 -0.73
N GLY A 420 22.53 2.25 -1.82
CA GLY A 420 22.31 1.40 -2.98
C GLY A 420 22.51 -0.07 -2.63
N VAL A 421 21.50 -0.90 -2.89
CA VAL A 421 21.58 -2.35 -2.71
C VAL A 421 22.09 -2.97 -4.02
N LYS A 422 22.95 -3.99 -3.97
CA LYS A 422 23.39 -4.77 -5.15
C LYS A 422 22.62 -6.10 -5.29
N PRO A 423 21.39 -6.13 -5.83
CA PRO A 423 20.75 -7.40 -6.16
C PRO A 423 21.28 -7.90 -7.51
N GLY A 424 22.23 -8.84 -7.51
CA GLY A 424 22.52 -9.77 -8.62
C GLY A 424 22.83 -9.23 -10.03
N VAL A 425 22.89 -7.93 -10.26
CA VAL A 425 23.14 -7.27 -11.55
C VAL A 425 24.50 -6.58 -11.52
N SER A 426 25.20 -6.53 -12.66
CA SER A 426 26.60 -6.09 -12.75
C SER A 426 26.84 -4.57 -12.63
N ASP A 427 25.89 -3.78 -12.11
CA ASP A 427 26.05 -2.34 -11.88
C ASP A 427 25.67 -2.01 -10.43
N PRO A 428 26.53 -1.37 -9.61
CA PRO A 428 26.14 -0.86 -8.30
C PRO A 428 24.98 0.13 -8.44
N ILE A 429 23.81 -0.20 -7.88
CA ILE A 429 22.72 0.77 -7.73
C ILE A 429 23.27 1.95 -6.91
N ALA A 430 23.02 3.18 -7.39
CA ALA A 430 23.48 4.41 -6.74
C ALA A 430 22.93 4.57 -5.31
N ASP A 431 23.71 5.19 -4.44
CA ASP A 431 23.23 5.74 -3.17
C ASP A 431 22.33 6.94 -3.45
N LYS A 432 21.34 7.18 -2.58
CA LYS A 432 20.29 8.18 -2.82
C LYS A 432 20.04 9.06 -1.60
N LEU A 433 19.81 10.34 -1.84
CA LEU A 433 19.26 11.30 -0.87
C LEU A 433 17.90 11.76 -1.38
N TYR A 434 16.82 11.42 -0.68
CA TYR A 434 15.46 11.81 -1.03
C TYR A 434 15.04 13.03 -0.21
N PHE A 435 14.44 14.03 -0.87
CA PHE A 435 13.88 15.21 -0.24
C PHE A 435 12.35 15.06 -0.22
N HIS A 436 11.79 15.11 0.98
CA HIS A 436 10.37 14.94 1.22
C HIS A 436 9.78 16.27 1.67
N PHE A 437 8.88 16.82 0.86
CA PHE A 437 8.12 18.01 1.24
C PHE A 437 7.00 17.60 2.22
N PRO A 438 6.70 18.40 3.26
CA PRO A 438 5.63 18.08 4.21
C PRO A 438 4.28 17.88 3.49
N GLU A 439 3.44 17.04 4.04
CA GLU A 439 2.09 16.82 3.51
C GLU A 439 1.24 18.10 3.66
N GLN A 440 0.89 18.73 2.55
CA GLN A 440 0.10 19.97 2.44
C GLN A 440 -0.91 19.89 1.29
N MET A 441 -1.93 20.77 1.28
CA MET A 441 -2.90 20.83 0.17
C MET A 441 -2.20 21.09 -1.19
N SER A 442 -1.15 21.92 -1.20
CA SER A 442 -0.40 22.26 -2.42
C SER A 442 0.21 21.04 -3.13
N ASN A 443 0.46 19.92 -2.42
CA ASN A 443 0.91 18.66 -3.03
C ASN A 443 -0.12 18.06 -4.01
N ARG A 444 -1.39 18.46 -3.93
CA ARG A 444 -2.43 18.08 -4.90
C ARG A 444 -2.42 18.93 -6.17
N LEU A 445 -1.74 20.08 -6.14
CA LEU A 445 -1.70 21.06 -7.22
C LEU A 445 -0.34 21.13 -7.92
N VAL A 446 0.74 20.64 -7.27
CA VAL A 446 2.12 20.66 -7.76
C VAL A 446 2.73 19.28 -7.58
N SER A 447 3.29 18.73 -8.66
CA SER A 447 4.02 17.45 -8.61
C SER A 447 5.40 17.60 -7.96
N ASP A 448 5.97 16.52 -7.44
CA ASP A 448 7.34 16.56 -6.88
C ASP A 448 8.41 16.94 -7.92
N PHE A 449 8.14 16.69 -9.20
CA PHE A 449 8.99 17.14 -10.30
C PHE A 449 9.05 18.67 -10.34
N ASP A 450 7.89 19.32 -10.33
CA ASP A 450 7.80 20.78 -10.39
C ASP A 450 8.25 21.41 -9.06
N ARG A 451 8.05 20.69 -7.95
CA ARG A 451 8.36 21.19 -6.60
C ARG A 451 9.85 21.33 -6.34
N PHE A 452 10.64 20.38 -6.83
CA PHE A 452 12.10 20.32 -6.65
C PHE A 452 12.84 20.42 -7.99
N ASP A 453 12.31 21.16 -8.97
CA ASP A 453 12.80 21.13 -10.36
C ASP A 453 14.27 21.58 -10.53
N HIS A 454 14.79 22.39 -9.61
CA HIS A 454 16.10 23.02 -9.78
C HIS A 454 17.02 22.89 -8.56
N VAL A 455 18.27 22.47 -8.83
CA VAL A 455 19.39 22.52 -7.88
C VAL A 455 20.16 23.81 -8.13
N GLU A 456 20.16 24.71 -7.16
CA GLU A 456 20.94 25.95 -7.24
C GLU A 456 22.44 25.66 -7.02
N GLU A 457 22.76 24.85 -6.01
CA GLU A 457 24.13 24.46 -5.67
C GLU A 457 24.16 23.02 -5.12
N LEU A 458 25.17 22.24 -5.49
CA LEU A 458 25.42 20.92 -4.88
C LEU A 458 26.91 20.59 -4.93
N VAL A 459 27.47 20.30 -3.77
CA VAL A 459 28.89 19.99 -3.57
C VAL A 459 29.01 18.79 -2.65
N PHE A 460 29.80 17.81 -3.08
CA PHE A 460 30.21 16.69 -2.25
C PHE A 460 31.58 16.98 -1.64
N LEU A 461 31.74 16.66 -0.36
CA LEU A 461 32.90 16.99 0.47
C LEU A 461 33.52 15.70 1.03
N ASP A 462 34.85 15.68 1.14
CA ASP A 462 35.55 14.65 1.89
C ASP A 462 35.58 14.95 3.41
N LYS A 463 36.22 14.05 4.16
CA LYS A 463 36.40 14.13 5.62
C LYS A 463 37.14 15.37 6.11
N ASP A 464 37.97 15.98 5.26
CA ASP A 464 38.73 17.18 5.58
C ASP A 464 37.91 18.45 5.24
N GLY A 465 36.72 18.27 4.67
CA GLY A 465 35.81 19.34 4.27
C GLY A 465 36.14 19.92 2.89
N GLU A 466 37.02 19.27 2.11
CA GLU A 466 37.42 19.72 0.79
C GLU A 466 36.45 19.19 -0.29
N PRO A 467 36.08 20.01 -1.30
CA PRO A 467 35.25 19.56 -2.41
C PRO A 467 35.88 18.39 -3.16
N VAL A 468 35.14 17.29 -3.29
CA VAL A 468 35.49 16.15 -4.14
C VAL A 468 34.73 16.17 -5.46
N TYR A 469 33.57 16.82 -5.48
CA TYR A 469 32.78 17.01 -6.69
C TYR A 469 31.86 18.23 -6.52
N LYS A 470 31.68 19.00 -7.60
CA LYS A 470 30.67 20.05 -7.69
C LYS A 470 29.72 19.66 -8.80
N PHE A 471 28.43 19.63 -8.49
CA PHE A 471 27.40 19.27 -9.45
C PHE A 471 27.35 20.27 -10.60
N ASP A 472 27.36 19.74 -11.81
CA ASP A 472 27.10 20.45 -13.05
C ASP A 472 25.95 19.70 -13.75
N PRO A 473 24.78 20.33 -13.95
CA PRO A 473 23.65 19.67 -14.63
C PRO A 473 23.96 19.26 -16.08
N GLU A 474 24.99 19.84 -16.70
CA GLU A 474 25.44 19.45 -18.05
C GLU A 474 26.38 18.23 -18.04
N ASP A 475 26.92 17.83 -16.87
CA ASP A 475 27.78 16.65 -16.74
C ASP A 475 26.96 15.35 -16.68
N ARG A 476 26.75 14.75 -17.85
CA ARG A 476 26.00 13.49 -18.01
C ARG A 476 26.76 12.24 -17.57
N GLU A 477 28.09 12.31 -17.52
CA GLU A 477 28.98 11.18 -17.17
C GLU A 477 29.46 11.26 -15.72
N GLY A 478 29.18 12.37 -15.04
CA GLY A 478 29.53 12.63 -13.65
C GLY A 478 29.02 11.57 -12.66
N PRO A 479 29.64 11.50 -11.47
CA PRO A 479 29.31 10.54 -10.42
C PRO A 479 27.96 10.81 -9.74
N VAL A 480 27.32 11.94 -10.03
CA VAL A 480 26.10 12.44 -9.37
C VAL A 480 25.05 12.80 -10.41
N ARG A 481 23.80 12.46 -10.13
CA ARG A 481 22.62 12.88 -10.88
C ARG A 481 21.59 13.45 -9.93
N PHE A 482 20.99 14.56 -10.30
CA PHE A 482 19.78 15.03 -9.67
C PHE A 482 18.58 14.58 -10.50
N THR A 483 17.59 14.01 -9.84
CA THR A 483 16.34 13.57 -10.46
C THR A 483 15.16 14.04 -9.59
N VAL A 484 13.95 13.59 -9.91
CA VAL A 484 12.73 13.85 -9.12
C VAL A 484 13.03 13.74 -7.64
N ASN A 485 12.93 14.88 -6.94
CA ASN A 485 13.11 15.04 -5.50
C ASN A 485 14.31 14.30 -4.87
N ARG A 486 15.37 13.96 -5.62
CA ARG A 486 16.48 13.18 -5.07
C ARG A 486 17.82 13.38 -5.78
N ILE A 487 18.88 13.20 -5.02
CA ILE A 487 20.26 13.10 -5.52
C ILE A 487 20.66 11.63 -5.55
N GLU A 488 21.02 11.12 -6.72
CA GLU A 488 21.61 9.79 -6.91
C GLU A 488 23.11 9.93 -7.12
N TYR A 489 23.93 9.17 -6.40
CA TYR A 489 25.39 9.21 -6.57
C TYR A 489 26.04 7.84 -6.43
N HIS A 490 27.16 7.64 -7.13
CA HIS A 490 27.94 6.41 -7.04
C HIS A 490 29.24 6.66 -6.27
N PRO A 491 29.36 6.21 -5.00
CA PRO A 491 30.54 6.46 -4.18
C PRO A 491 31.86 6.05 -4.87
N ASP A 492 31.84 4.95 -5.63
CA ASP A 492 32.99 4.39 -6.33
C ASP A 492 33.50 5.24 -7.52
N ARG A 493 32.72 6.24 -7.96
CA ARG A 493 33.07 7.10 -9.11
C ARG A 493 33.72 8.42 -8.71
N PHE A 494 33.84 8.70 -7.41
CA PHE A 494 34.54 9.89 -6.92
C PHE A 494 36.05 9.62 -6.82
N GLU A 495 36.88 10.64 -7.08
CA GLU A 495 38.33 10.54 -6.90
C GLU A 495 38.72 10.25 -5.44
N ARG A 496 37.90 10.73 -4.50
CA ARG A 496 38.00 10.51 -3.05
C ARG A 496 36.60 10.23 -2.50
N PRO A 497 36.45 9.31 -1.53
CA PRO A 497 35.14 8.99 -0.96
C PRO A 497 34.47 10.24 -0.37
N PRO A 498 33.25 10.58 -0.82
CA PRO A 498 32.50 11.65 -0.19
C PRO A 498 31.92 11.17 1.15
N VAL A 499 31.94 12.03 2.17
CA VAL A 499 31.32 11.76 3.48
C VAL A 499 30.23 12.77 3.83
N ARG A 500 30.08 13.82 3.03
CA ARG A 500 29.09 14.87 3.26
C ARG A 500 28.64 15.51 1.95
N ALA A 501 27.35 15.77 1.81
CA ALA A 501 26.77 16.53 0.70
C ALA A 501 26.22 17.85 1.24
N ARG A 502 26.58 18.96 0.60
CA ARG A 502 26.04 20.28 0.90
C ARG A 502 25.45 20.88 -0.36
N GLY A 503 24.29 21.48 -0.26
CA GLY A 503 23.67 22.10 -1.41
C GLY A 503 22.51 23.01 -1.06
N LYS A 504 21.89 23.50 -2.13
CA LYS A 504 20.79 24.42 -2.11
C LYS A 504 19.83 24.04 -3.23
N LEU A 505 18.58 23.81 -2.88
CA LEU A 505 17.50 23.49 -3.81
C LEU A 505 16.58 24.69 -3.95
N ASP A 506 16.06 24.90 -5.15
CA ASP A 506 14.94 25.79 -5.38
C ASP A 506 13.64 25.01 -5.20
N VAL A 507 12.77 25.50 -4.31
CA VAL A 507 11.51 24.86 -3.94
C VAL A 507 10.35 25.72 -4.38
N LEU A 508 9.49 25.18 -5.24
CA LEU A 508 8.26 25.84 -5.66
C LEU A 508 7.18 25.72 -4.58
N LEU A 509 6.62 26.87 -4.19
CA LEU A 509 5.52 27.01 -3.23
C LEU A 509 4.32 27.70 -3.89
N LEU A 510 3.11 27.37 -3.43
CA LEU A 510 1.84 27.99 -3.79
C LEU A 510 1.22 28.75 -2.60
N PRO A 511 1.70 29.95 -2.26
CA PRO A 511 1.23 30.68 -1.08
C PRO A 511 -0.21 31.20 -1.22
N ASP A 512 -0.67 31.42 -2.45
CA ASP A 512 -1.95 32.08 -2.76
C ASP A 512 -2.99 31.10 -3.33
N ILE A 513 -3.16 29.92 -2.74
CA ILE A 513 -4.20 28.96 -3.14
C ILE A 513 -5.59 29.56 -2.85
N GLU A 514 -6.39 29.75 -3.89
CA GLU A 514 -7.78 30.21 -3.75
C GLU A 514 -8.70 28.99 -3.61
N VAL A 515 -9.52 28.99 -2.56
CA VAL A 515 -10.54 27.97 -2.34
C VAL A 515 -11.91 28.62 -2.25
N ARG A 516 -12.81 28.23 -3.15
CA ARG A 516 -14.14 28.84 -3.28
C ARG A 516 -15.22 27.80 -3.41
N TRP A 517 -16.23 27.88 -2.54
CA TRP A 517 -17.46 27.12 -2.69
C TRP A 517 -18.40 27.80 -3.69
N VAL A 518 -18.98 27.01 -4.58
CA VAL A 518 -19.92 27.44 -5.62
C VAL A 518 -21.13 26.52 -5.57
N ALA A 519 -22.29 27.04 -5.19
CA ALA A 519 -23.53 26.28 -5.23
C ALA A 519 -23.94 26.01 -6.69
N PHE A 520 -24.70 24.94 -6.93
CA PHE A 520 -25.21 24.59 -8.27
C PHE A 520 -25.91 25.78 -8.97
N GLY A 521 -26.75 26.53 -8.23
CA GLY A 521 -27.47 27.69 -8.79
C GLY A 521 -26.59 28.90 -9.11
N ASP A 522 -25.34 28.90 -8.64
CA ASP A 522 -24.39 30.00 -8.75
C ASP A 522 -23.16 29.61 -9.60
N LEU A 523 -23.28 28.55 -10.40
CA LEU A 523 -22.22 28.14 -11.33
C LEU A 523 -21.83 29.30 -12.26
N PRO A 524 -20.51 29.56 -12.47
CA PRO A 524 -20.06 30.62 -13.35
C PRO A 524 -20.55 30.41 -14.79
N GLU A 525 -20.59 31.50 -15.56
CA GLU A 525 -20.92 31.42 -16.98
C GLU A 525 -20.03 30.39 -17.70
N GLY A 526 -20.67 29.52 -18.50
CA GLY A 526 -20.00 28.44 -19.24
C GLY A 526 -19.76 27.14 -18.47
N TYR A 527 -20.20 27.06 -17.22
CA TYR A 527 -20.24 25.85 -16.42
C TYR A 527 -21.69 25.36 -16.38
N GLU A 528 -21.92 24.07 -16.59
CA GLU A 528 -23.26 23.48 -16.60
C GLU A 528 -23.26 22.19 -15.80
N MET A 529 -24.32 21.95 -15.02
CA MET A 529 -24.54 20.66 -14.36
C MET A 529 -25.55 19.85 -15.19
N GLN A 530 -25.23 18.59 -15.45
CA GLN A 530 -26.16 17.63 -16.03
C GLN A 530 -26.20 16.33 -15.20
N GLY A 531 -27.22 16.20 -14.35
CA GLY A 531 -27.37 15.09 -13.41
C GLY A 531 -26.18 14.91 -12.47
N LYS A 532 -25.35 13.89 -12.71
CA LYS A 532 -24.19 13.55 -11.86
C LYS A 532 -22.87 14.12 -12.41
N GLN A 533 -22.96 15.17 -13.23
CA GLN A 533 -21.84 15.65 -14.02
C GLN A 533 -21.76 17.17 -13.98
N VAL A 534 -20.54 17.71 -13.91
CA VAL A 534 -20.27 19.12 -14.18
C VAL A 534 -19.47 19.23 -15.46
N LEU A 535 -19.96 20.10 -16.34
CA LEU A 535 -19.47 20.34 -17.68
C LEU A 535 -18.84 21.73 -17.72
N PHE A 536 -17.67 21.80 -18.34
CA PHE A 536 -16.94 23.05 -18.55
C PHE A 536 -16.90 23.28 -20.05
N GLY A 537 -17.60 24.29 -20.54
CA GLY A 537 -17.62 24.58 -21.96
C GLY A 537 -16.76 25.77 -22.39
N PRO A 538 -16.84 26.20 -23.65
CA PRO A 538 -15.96 27.22 -24.21
C PRO A 538 -16.13 28.60 -23.59
N ALA A 539 -17.30 28.88 -22.99
CA ALA A 539 -17.59 30.12 -22.28
C ALA A 539 -17.16 30.09 -20.80
N ALA A 540 -16.69 28.93 -20.28
CA ALA A 540 -16.11 28.84 -18.94
C ALA A 540 -14.90 29.77 -18.94
N ALA A 541 -15.04 30.91 -18.26
CA ALA A 541 -14.21 32.12 -18.34
C ALA A 541 -12.78 31.85 -18.86
N ASP A 542 -12.46 32.32 -20.07
CA ASP A 542 -11.12 32.28 -20.68
C ASP A 542 -10.38 30.92 -20.76
N ASN A 543 -11.11 29.79 -20.69
CA ASN A 543 -10.53 28.44 -20.53
C ASN A 543 -9.96 28.16 -19.13
N HIS A 544 -10.23 29.03 -18.16
CA HIS A 544 -9.82 28.85 -16.77
C HIS A 544 -10.75 27.85 -16.10
N ILE A 545 -10.38 26.58 -16.17
CA ILE A 545 -11.00 25.49 -15.41
C ILE A 545 -10.20 25.37 -14.11
N PRO A 546 -10.86 25.28 -12.93
CA PRO A 546 -10.15 25.15 -11.67
C PRO A 546 -9.17 23.97 -11.69
N ASP A 547 -8.01 24.14 -11.06
CA ASP A 547 -6.97 23.11 -11.01
C ASP A 547 -7.48 21.84 -10.31
N LEU A 548 -8.30 22.01 -9.26
CA LEU A 548 -9.00 20.92 -8.59
C LEU A 548 -10.48 21.29 -8.36
N VAL A 549 -11.36 20.32 -8.59
CA VAL A 549 -12.80 20.44 -8.34
C VAL A 549 -13.26 19.26 -7.49
N LEU A 550 -13.77 19.58 -6.32
CA LEU A 550 -14.42 18.62 -5.43
C LEU A 550 -15.92 18.90 -5.42
N ALA A 551 -16.74 17.86 -5.37
CA ALA A 551 -18.20 17.98 -5.33
C ALA A 551 -18.70 17.56 -3.95
N ARG A 552 -19.77 18.19 -3.44
CA ARG A 552 -20.46 17.70 -2.24
C ARG A 552 -21.92 17.37 -2.51
N ASP A 553 -22.45 16.42 -1.76
CA ASP A 553 -23.88 16.14 -1.71
C ASP A 553 -24.63 17.10 -0.76
N ALA A 554 -25.95 16.96 -0.68
CA ALA A 554 -26.80 17.76 0.20
C ALA A 554 -26.49 17.58 1.71
N ARG A 555 -25.72 16.55 2.09
CA ARG A 555 -25.28 16.28 3.46
C ARG A 555 -23.93 16.93 3.76
N GLY A 556 -23.32 17.58 2.77
CA GLY A 556 -22.00 18.20 2.88
C GLY A 556 -20.84 17.23 2.70
N ARG A 557 -21.08 15.97 2.31
CA ARG A 557 -20.03 14.97 2.12
C ARG A 557 -19.44 15.04 0.72
N TYR A 558 -18.13 14.88 0.59
CA TYR A 558 -17.46 14.92 -0.71
C TYR A 558 -17.78 13.70 -1.54
N LEU A 559 -18.24 13.89 -2.77
CA LEU A 559 -18.59 12.84 -3.71
C LEU A 559 -17.36 12.32 -4.44
N LYS A 560 -17.29 11.01 -4.63
CA LYS A 560 -16.23 10.37 -5.41
C LYS A 560 -16.37 10.69 -6.89
N LYS A 561 -15.29 11.20 -7.49
CA LYS A 561 -15.17 11.38 -8.94
C LYS A 561 -14.93 10.04 -9.62
N ILE A 562 -15.77 9.69 -10.60
CA ILE A 562 -15.63 8.49 -11.45
C ILE A 562 -14.55 8.74 -12.50
N ALA A 563 -14.65 9.86 -13.22
CA ALA A 563 -13.78 10.16 -14.34
C ALA A 563 -13.71 11.66 -14.63
N GLU A 564 -12.60 12.04 -15.24
CA GLU A 564 -12.41 13.32 -15.92
C GLU A 564 -12.26 13.07 -17.42
N VAL A 565 -13.14 13.66 -18.21
CA VAL A 565 -13.12 13.59 -19.67
C VAL A 565 -12.67 14.93 -20.22
N ARG A 566 -11.72 14.91 -21.16
CA ARG A 566 -11.25 16.10 -21.89
C ARG A 566 -11.62 15.96 -23.36
N HIS A 567 -12.28 16.98 -23.91
CA HIS A 567 -12.65 17.06 -25.32
C HIS A 567 -11.68 17.99 -26.07
N SER A 568 -11.57 17.83 -27.39
CA SER A 568 -10.66 18.66 -28.20
C SER A 568 -11.09 20.13 -28.21
N PHE A 569 -10.11 21.03 -28.25
CA PHE A 569 -10.31 22.49 -28.18
C PHE A 569 -11.08 23.07 -29.39
N ASP A 570 -11.10 22.33 -30.48
CA ASP A 570 -11.35 22.90 -31.80
C ASP A 570 -12.85 22.99 -32.12
N GLN A 571 -13.70 22.04 -31.67
CA GLN A 571 -15.13 21.96 -32.06
C GLN A 571 -16.12 21.29 -31.06
N GLY A 572 -15.75 20.95 -29.82
CA GLY A 572 -16.64 20.23 -28.89
C GLY A 572 -17.13 21.01 -27.68
N TRP A 573 -18.45 21.03 -27.43
CA TRP A 573 -19.03 21.22 -26.10
C TRP A 573 -19.38 19.83 -25.54
N PRO A 574 -19.08 19.53 -24.27
CA PRO A 574 -18.27 20.32 -23.33
C PRO A 574 -16.77 20.19 -23.65
N ARG A 575 -15.91 21.03 -23.07
CA ARG A 575 -14.44 20.91 -23.18
C ARG A 575 -13.86 19.97 -22.12
N ARG A 576 -14.47 19.95 -20.95
CA ARG A 576 -14.15 19.01 -19.89
C ARG A 576 -15.44 18.58 -19.21
N ALA A 577 -15.51 17.34 -18.75
CA ALA A 577 -16.61 16.84 -17.94
C ALA A 577 -16.05 16.06 -16.75
N TYR A 578 -16.56 16.35 -15.55
CA TYR A 578 -16.30 15.56 -14.35
C TYR A 578 -17.55 14.78 -13.99
N HIS A 579 -17.38 13.48 -13.84
CA HIS A 579 -18.47 12.55 -13.54
C HIS A 579 -18.35 12.10 -12.09
N PHE A 580 -19.45 12.13 -11.34
CA PHE A 580 -19.51 11.72 -9.94
C PHE A 580 -20.47 10.55 -9.73
N TYR A 581 -20.28 9.83 -8.63
CA TYR A 581 -21.15 8.71 -8.27
C TYR A 581 -22.58 9.13 -7.89
N ASP A 582 -22.74 10.33 -7.33
CA ASP A 582 -24.05 10.91 -6.99
C ASP A 582 -24.21 12.35 -7.51
N GLU A 583 -25.39 12.93 -7.35
CA GLU A 583 -25.71 14.30 -7.80
C GLU A 583 -25.12 15.36 -6.84
N PRO A 584 -24.20 16.22 -7.31
CA PRO A 584 -23.66 17.31 -6.51
C PRO A 584 -24.69 18.44 -6.27
N VAL A 585 -24.65 19.05 -5.08
CA VAL A 585 -25.40 20.31 -4.82
C VAL A 585 -24.54 21.56 -5.00
N GLY A 586 -23.24 21.37 -5.18
CA GLY A 586 -22.26 22.42 -5.39
C GLY A 586 -20.84 21.85 -5.40
N PHE A 587 -19.89 22.75 -5.60
CA PHE A 587 -18.50 22.41 -5.84
C PHE A 587 -17.56 23.29 -5.02
N LEU A 588 -16.48 22.68 -4.55
CA LEU A 588 -15.32 23.41 -4.07
C LEU A 588 -14.35 23.53 -5.25
N PHE A 589 -14.17 24.75 -5.74
CA PHE A 589 -13.17 25.08 -6.76
C PHE A 589 -11.90 25.52 -6.06
N ILE A 590 -10.79 24.91 -6.45
CA ILE A 590 -9.46 25.19 -5.92
C ILE A 590 -8.60 25.59 -7.11
N GLU A 591 -8.03 26.78 -7.02
CA GLU A 591 -7.20 27.37 -8.06
C GLU A 591 -5.81 27.68 -7.49
N LYS A 592 -4.78 27.32 -8.25
CA LYS A 592 -3.43 27.73 -7.90
C LYS A 592 -3.30 29.23 -8.15
N GLY A 593 -2.90 29.96 -7.12
CA GLY A 593 -2.38 31.30 -7.29
C GLY A 593 -1.00 31.28 -7.97
N PRO A 594 -0.37 32.46 -8.13
CA PRO A 594 1.00 32.56 -8.59
C PRO A 594 1.95 31.73 -7.71
N GLY A 595 2.80 30.93 -8.35
CA GLY A 595 3.87 30.23 -7.65
C GLY A 595 4.95 31.19 -7.15
N SER A 596 5.59 30.82 -6.04
CA SER A 596 6.75 31.51 -5.48
C SER A 596 7.87 30.52 -5.24
N HIS A 597 9.11 30.98 -5.38
CA HIS A 597 10.30 30.15 -5.27
C HIS A 597 11.02 30.46 -3.95
N ALA A 598 11.35 29.42 -3.20
CA ALA A 598 12.03 29.50 -1.94
C ALA A 598 13.26 28.60 -1.96
N SER A 599 14.38 29.16 -1.52
CA SER A 599 15.65 28.49 -1.43
C SER A 599 15.74 27.62 -0.16
N TYR A 600 15.91 26.30 -0.30
CA TYR A 600 16.17 25.36 0.80
C TYR A 600 17.65 24.97 0.83
N SER A 601 18.30 25.07 2.00
CA SER A 601 19.72 24.72 2.14
C SER A 601 19.89 23.45 2.96
N PHE A 602 20.78 22.55 2.52
CA PHE A 602 21.07 21.30 3.24
C PHE A 602 22.57 21.06 3.39
N ASP A 603 22.95 20.41 4.50
CA ASP A 603 24.31 19.94 4.79
C ASP A 603 24.21 18.60 5.53
N ILE A 604 24.44 17.50 4.81
CA ILE A 604 24.01 16.16 5.21
C ILE A 604 25.21 15.20 5.20
N PRO A 605 25.45 14.46 6.30
CA PRO A 605 26.44 13.38 6.31
C PRO A 605 25.97 12.21 5.42
N LEU A 606 26.88 11.63 4.65
CA LEU A 606 26.61 10.54 3.70
C LEU A 606 26.93 9.15 4.25
N GLN A 607 27.47 9.10 5.46
CA GLN A 607 27.86 7.88 6.18
C GLN A 607 27.65 8.16 7.67
N ASP A 608 27.04 7.20 8.37
CA ASP A 608 27.39 6.89 9.75
C ASP A 608 28.21 5.59 9.77
#